data_AF-A0A661NNA1-F1
#
_entry.id   AF-A0A661NNA1-F1
#
_cell.length_a   1.000
_cell.length_b   1.000
_cell.length_c   1.000
_cell.angle_alpha   90.00
_cell.angle_beta   90.00
_cell.angle_gamma   90.00
#
_symmetry.space_group_name_H-M   'P 1'
#
loop_
_entity.id
_entity.type
_entity.pdbx_description
1 polymer ?
#
loop_
_entity_poly.entity_id
_entity_poly.type
_entity_poly.pdbx_seq_one_letter_code
_entity_poly.pdbx_strand_id
1 'polypeptide(L)'
;MGLAAGVAADALWAFDTAWAAGEAEHFGYGVTDFSLRSDQRRLWILSLASGALVHHTYVAHGEMSSDPNDSGWAVSFSNVSGSHQSSLGLMQGAETYTGSFGYSMRMDGLEPGYNDNVRSRAIVVHPWDGSTD
;
A
#
# COMPACT_ATOMS: atom_id res chain seq x y z
N MET A 1 9.87 -7.00 -14.77
CA MET A 1 9.08 -6.17 -13.83
C MET A 1 9.63 -6.21 -12.40
N GLY A 2 10.48 -7.17 -12.01
CA GLY A 2 11.09 -7.20 -10.67
C GLY A 2 10.16 -7.67 -9.54
N LEU A 3 8.84 -7.67 -9.78
CA LEU A 3 7.85 -8.26 -8.89
C LEU A 3 7.94 -9.79 -8.89
N ALA A 4 8.01 -10.40 -7.71
CA ALA A 4 7.99 -11.85 -7.58
C ALA A 4 6.67 -12.44 -8.10
N ALA A 5 6.72 -13.59 -8.77
CA ALA A 5 5.54 -14.18 -9.41
C ALA A 5 4.41 -14.51 -8.44
N GLY A 6 4.74 -14.96 -7.22
CA GLY A 6 3.74 -15.20 -6.17
C GLY A 6 3.05 -13.91 -5.74
N VAL A 7 3.83 -12.85 -5.46
CA VAL A 7 3.29 -11.53 -5.11
C VAL A 7 2.40 -11.00 -6.25
N ALA A 8 2.81 -11.14 -7.50
CA ALA A 8 1.99 -10.73 -8.64
C ALA A 8 0.67 -11.51 -8.74
N ALA A 9 0.68 -12.81 -8.44
CA ALA A 9 -0.53 -13.65 -8.45
C ALA A 9 -1.48 -13.28 -7.31
N ASP A 10 -0.97 -13.11 -6.08
CA ASP A 10 -1.76 -12.67 -4.93
C ASP A 10 -2.40 -11.30 -5.20
N ALA A 11 -1.64 -10.40 -5.82
CA ALA A 11 -2.14 -9.09 -6.17
C ALA A 11 -3.24 -9.15 -7.24
N LEU A 12 -3.08 -9.98 -8.28
CA LEU A 12 -4.13 -10.14 -9.29
C LEU A 12 -5.42 -10.73 -8.70
N TRP A 13 -5.29 -11.72 -7.82
CA TRP A 13 -6.43 -12.31 -7.12
C TRP A 13 -7.18 -11.28 -6.26
N ALA A 14 -6.45 -10.40 -5.58
CA ALA A 14 -7.05 -9.35 -4.77
C ALA A 14 -7.82 -8.33 -5.63
N PHE A 15 -7.27 -7.95 -6.80
CA PHE A 15 -7.98 -7.12 -7.77
C PHE A 15 -9.26 -7.79 -8.29
N ASP A 16 -9.18 -9.04 -8.73
CA ASP A 16 -10.34 -9.78 -9.25
C ASP A 16 -11.46 -9.86 -8.20
N THR A 17 -11.09 -10.03 -6.92
CA THR A 17 -12.01 -10.04 -5.79
C THR A 17 -12.72 -8.69 -5.63
N ALA A 18 -11.98 -7.58 -5.58
CA ALA A 18 -12.55 -6.23 -5.48
C ALA A 18 -13.41 -5.87 -6.70
N TRP A 19 -12.96 -6.23 -7.90
CA TRP A 19 -13.70 -6.00 -9.14
C TRP A 19 -15.03 -6.76 -9.15
N ALA A 20 -15.02 -8.05 -8.78
CA ALA A 20 -16.23 -8.85 -8.69
C ALA A 20 -17.22 -8.34 -7.62
N ALA A 21 -16.72 -7.71 -6.56
CA ALA A 21 -17.53 -7.06 -5.53
C ALA A 21 -18.08 -5.69 -5.95
N GLY A 22 -17.63 -5.11 -7.08
CA GLY A 22 -17.98 -3.76 -7.50
C GLY A 22 -17.26 -2.66 -6.72
N GLU A 23 -16.18 -3.01 -6.03
CA GLU A 23 -15.38 -2.12 -5.17
C GLU A 23 -14.18 -1.49 -5.92
N ALA A 24 -14.07 -1.69 -7.24
CA ALA A 24 -12.99 -1.09 -8.04
C ALA A 24 -13.57 -0.23 -9.18
N GLU A 25 -13.47 1.10 -9.05
CA GLU A 25 -13.96 2.05 -10.07
C GLU A 25 -12.86 2.55 -11.02
N HIS A 26 -11.59 2.31 -10.68
CA HIS A 26 -10.42 2.72 -11.45
C HIS A 26 -9.46 1.54 -11.67
N PHE A 27 -8.89 1.46 -12.87
CA PHE A 27 -7.93 0.41 -13.26
C PHE A 27 -6.48 0.71 -12.81
N GLY A 28 -6.30 1.49 -11.74
CA GLY A 28 -4.99 1.77 -11.15
C GLY A 28 -4.74 0.79 -10.00
N TYR A 29 -3.60 0.10 -10.02
CA TYR A 29 -3.33 -0.96 -9.06
C TYR A 29 -1.94 -0.82 -8.44
N GLY A 30 -1.90 -0.74 -7.10
CA GLY A 30 -0.68 -0.59 -6.32
C GLY A 30 -0.29 -1.87 -5.62
N VAL A 31 0.98 -2.28 -5.72
CA VAL A 31 1.52 -3.43 -5.00
C VAL A 31 2.74 -2.98 -4.22
N THR A 32 2.73 -3.18 -2.91
CA THR A 32 3.91 -2.96 -2.06
C THR A 32 4.44 -4.30 -1.56
N ASP A 33 5.72 -4.59 -1.83
CA ASP A 33 6.39 -5.77 -1.30
C ASP A 33 7.23 -5.41 -0.07
N PHE A 34 6.63 -5.56 1.12
CA PHE A 34 7.32 -5.31 2.38
C PHE A 34 8.37 -6.37 2.73
N SER A 35 8.47 -7.47 1.96
CA SER A 35 9.59 -8.40 2.11
C SER A 35 10.89 -7.83 1.57
N LEU A 36 10.88 -6.65 0.93
CA LEU A 36 12.05 -5.90 0.49
C LEU A 36 12.36 -4.75 1.47
N ARG A 37 13.65 -4.44 1.61
CA ARG A 37 14.14 -3.36 2.46
C ARG A 37 13.70 -1.98 1.93
N SER A 38 13.53 -1.00 2.82
CA SER A 38 12.98 0.33 2.50
C SER A 38 13.82 1.17 1.54
N ASP A 39 15.11 0.86 1.39
CA ASP A 39 16.02 1.47 0.42
C ASP A 39 15.94 0.81 -0.97
N GLN A 40 15.00 -0.10 -1.17
CA GLN A 40 14.69 -0.69 -2.46
C GLN A 40 13.37 -0.15 -3.00
N ARG A 41 13.29 -0.05 -4.33
CA ARG A 41 12.02 0.23 -5.00
C ARG A 41 11.10 -0.98 -4.81
N ARG A 42 10.13 -0.82 -3.92
CA ARG A 42 9.24 -1.89 -3.45
C ARG A 42 7.76 -1.56 -3.60
N LEU A 43 7.43 -0.46 -4.29
CA LEU A 43 6.08 -0.11 -4.72
C LEU A 43 6.00 -0.16 -6.25
N TRP A 44 5.06 -0.93 -6.78
CA TRP A 44 4.68 -0.94 -8.18
C TRP A 44 3.29 -0.33 -8.32
N ILE A 45 3.14 0.59 -9.27
CA ILE A 45 1.83 1.12 -9.69
C ILE A 45 1.61 0.70 -11.13
N LEU A 46 0.52 -0.01 -11.37
CA LEU A 46 0.16 -0.60 -12.66
C LEU A 46 -1.13 0.04 -13.18
N SER A 47 -1.21 0.21 -14.50
CA SER A 47 -2.47 0.42 -15.18
C SER A 47 -2.95 -0.94 -15.67
N LEU A 48 -4.03 -1.45 -15.09
CA LEU A 48 -4.64 -2.72 -15.49
C LEU A 48 -5.36 -2.59 -16.84
N ALA A 49 -5.82 -1.39 -17.19
CA ALA A 49 -6.44 -1.13 -18.49
C ALA A 49 -5.47 -1.34 -19.65
N SER A 50 -4.20 -0.92 -19.49
CA SER A 50 -3.18 -1.07 -20.53
C SER A 50 -2.16 -2.19 -20.26
N GLY A 51 -2.23 -2.83 -19.08
CA GLY A 51 -1.21 -3.76 -18.60
C GLY A 51 0.17 -3.12 -18.39
N ALA A 52 0.25 -1.79 -18.26
CA ALA A 52 1.52 -1.06 -18.20
C ALA A 52 1.98 -0.84 -16.76
N LEU A 53 3.29 -0.93 -16.54
CA LEU A 53 3.93 -0.41 -15.34
C LEU A 53 3.98 1.12 -15.43
N VAL A 54 3.26 1.79 -14.52
CA VAL A 54 3.20 3.26 -14.45
C VAL A 54 4.35 3.78 -13.61
N HIS A 55 4.54 3.24 -12.40
CA HIS A 55 5.66 3.59 -11.53
C HIS A 55 6.26 2.36 -10.85
N HIS A 56 7.57 2.39 -10.62
CA HIS A 56 8.29 1.48 -9.73
C HIS A 56 9.19 2.33 -8.84
N THR A 57 8.79 2.51 -7.59
CA THR A 57 9.35 3.53 -6.69
C THR A 57 9.48 3.03 -5.25
N TYR A 58 10.01 3.89 -4.39
CA TYR A 58 10.20 3.67 -2.96
C TYR A 58 8.91 3.93 -2.19
N VAL A 59 8.77 3.26 -1.04
CA VAL A 59 7.69 3.54 -0.08
C VAL A 59 8.15 3.21 1.33
N ALA A 60 7.86 4.07 2.30
CA ALA A 60 8.17 3.85 3.70
C ALA A 60 7.26 2.78 4.33
N HIS A 61 7.60 2.33 5.53
CA HIS A 61 6.71 1.56 6.40
C HIS A 61 6.41 2.35 7.67
N GLY A 62 5.44 1.90 8.47
CA GLY A 62 5.17 2.47 9.79
C GLY A 62 6.41 2.39 10.70
N GLU A 63 6.54 3.34 11.61
CA GLU A 63 7.66 3.45 12.56
C GLU A 63 7.84 2.18 13.39
N MET A 64 6.73 1.56 13.82
CA MET A 64 6.74 0.34 14.65
C MET A 64 6.69 -0.95 13.82
N SER A 65 6.91 -0.87 12.51
CA SER A 65 6.97 -2.05 11.64
C SER A 65 8.36 -2.66 11.52
N SER A 66 9.42 -1.95 11.91
CA SER A 66 10.79 -2.47 11.92
C SER A 66 11.24 -2.95 13.30
N ASP A 67 12.44 -3.52 13.37
CA ASP A 67 13.11 -3.76 14.65
C ASP A 67 13.51 -2.42 15.32
N PRO A 68 13.86 -2.42 16.63
CA PRO A 68 14.14 -1.18 17.37
C PRO A 68 15.26 -0.29 16.82
N ASN A 69 16.10 -0.78 15.90
CA ASN A 69 17.17 0.00 15.27
C ASN A 69 16.80 0.50 13.86
N ASP A 70 15.55 0.29 13.41
CA ASP A 70 15.05 0.58 12.07
C ASP A 70 16.02 0.10 10.97
N SER A 71 16.13 -1.22 10.81
CA SER A 71 16.97 -1.83 9.77
C SER A 71 16.44 -1.63 8.34
N GLY A 72 15.31 -0.93 8.18
CA GLY A 72 14.59 -0.75 6.92
C GLY A 72 13.76 -1.96 6.48
N TRP A 73 13.77 -3.06 7.25
CA TRP A 73 12.89 -4.21 7.01
C TRP A 73 11.59 -4.05 7.79
N ALA A 74 10.45 -4.20 7.12
CA ALA A 74 9.16 -4.26 7.79
C ALA A 74 8.86 -5.71 8.18
N VAL A 75 8.97 -6.01 9.46
CA VAL A 75 8.83 -7.36 10.03
C VAL A 75 7.59 -7.53 10.90
N SER A 76 6.86 -6.44 11.16
CA SER A 76 5.65 -6.47 11.98
C SER A 76 4.57 -5.53 11.44
N PHE A 77 3.32 -5.98 11.50
CA PHE A 77 2.15 -5.32 10.94
C PHE A 77 0.98 -5.49 11.90
N SER A 78 0.01 -4.58 11.83
CA SER A 78 -1.11 -4.61 12.78
C SER A 78 -2.37 -4.04 12.16
N ASN A 79 -3.51 -4.40 12.75
CA ASN A 79 -4.82 -3.80 12.55
C ASN A 79 -5.27 -2.94 13.74
N VAL A 80 -4.41 -2.75 14.74
CA VAL A 80 -4.73 -2.07 16.00
C VAL A 80 -4.49 -0.57 15.88
N SER A 81 -5.45 0.23 16.36
CA SER A 81 -5.32 1.69 16.42
C SER A 81 -4.20 2.12 17.37
N GLY A 82 -3.43 3.14 16.97
CA GLY A 82 -2.26 3.60 17.73
C GLY A 82 -1.06 2.65 17.72
N SER A 83 -1.06 1.60 16.89
CA SER A 83 0.10 0.70 16.79
C SER A 83 1.32 1.33 16.10
N HIS A 84 1.12 2.37 15.28
CA HIS A 84 2.15 2.96 14.41
C HIS A 84 2.80 1.97 13.42
N GLN A 85 2.16 0.82 13.18
CA GLN A 85 2.61 -0.21 12.25
C GLN A 85 1.88 -0.08 10.92
N SER A 86 2.54 -0.45 9.82
CA SER A 86 1.88 -0.67 8.53
C SER A 86 0.77 -1.73 8.64
N SER A 87 -0.18 -1.68 7.72
CA SER A 87 -1.22 -2.69 7.55
C SER A 87 -0.96 -3.45 6.25
N LEU A 88 -1.22 -4.75 6.26
CA LEU A 88 -1.14 -5.61 5.08
C LEU A 88 -2.54 -5.86 4.51
N GLY A 89 -2.61 -6.57 3.39
CA GLY A 89 -3.85 -6.98 2.75
C GLY A 89 -4.37 -5.99 1.72
N LEU A 90 -5.51 -6.33 1.16
CA LEU A 90 -6.18 -5.58 0.11
C LEU A 90 -6.79 -4.28 0.67
N MET A 91 -6.51 -3.17 -0.02
CA MET A 91 -7.02 -1.86 0.31
C MET A 91 -7.56 -1.17 -0.94
N GLN A 92 -8.61 -0.37 -0.76
CA GLN A 92 -9.17 0.49 -1.78
C GLN A 92 -8.69 1.93 -1.54
N GLY A 93 -8.25 2.60 -2.61
CA GLY A 93 -8.05 4.05 -2.59
C GLY A 93 -9.40 4.75 -2.61
N ALA A 94 -9.60 5.71 -1.71
CA ALA A 94 -10.85 6.44 -1.55
C ALA A 94 -10.65 7.94 -1.86
N GLU A 95 -11.30 8.82 -1.09
CA GLU A 95 -11.25 10.25 -1.35
C GLU A 95 -9.85 10.84 -1.14
N THR A 96 -9.54 11.87 -1.92
CA THR A 96 -8.29 12.62 -1.79
C THR A 96 -8.54 13.92 -1.04
N TYR A 97 -7.51 14.41 -0.34
CA TYR A 97 -7.57 15.66 0.41
C TYR A 97 -6.20 16.33 0.45
N THR A 98 -6.15 17.61 0.83
CA THR A 98 -4.89 18.32 1.08
C THR A 98 -4.75 18.55 2.57
N GLY A 99 -3.69 18.03 3.17
CA GLY A 99 -3.38 18.17 4.59
C GLY A 99 -1.95 18.63 4.84
N SER A 100 -1.43 18.38 6.04
CA SER A 100 -0.07 18.78 6.45
C SER A 100 1.04 18.14 5.60
N PHE A 101 0.75 16.99 4.96
CA PHE A 101 1.66 16.28 4.05
C PHE A 101 1.34 16.52 2.57
N GLY A 102 0.56 17.57 2.26
CA GLY A 102 0.14 17.89 0.90
C GLY A 102 -0.99 16.99 0.39
N TYR A 103 -0.99 16.72 -0.92
CA TYR A 103 -2.00 15.87 -1.57
C TYR A 103 -1.93 14.45 -1.01
N SER A 104 -3.02 13.99 -0.42
CA SER A 104 -3.12 12.70 0.24
C SER A 104 -4.34 11.95 -0.26
N MET A 105 -4.24 10.63 -0.37
CA MET A 105 -5.35 9.74 -0.68
C MET A 105 -5.62 8.85 0.53
N ARG A 106 -6.89 8.80 0.91
CA ARG A 106 -7.35 8.05 2.05
C ARG A 106 -7.55 6.58 1.65
N MET A 107 -7.24 5.63 2.52
CA MET A 107 -7.37 4.21 2.22
C MET A 107 -8.51 3.57 3.03
N ASP A 108 -9.16 2.57 2.44
CA ASP A 108 -10.11 1.65 3.09
C ASP A 108 -9.54 0.23 3.07
N GLY A 109 -9.62 -0.49 4.19
CA GLY A 109 -9.24 -1.89 4.26
C GLY A 109 -10.42 -2.79 3.93
N LEU A 110 -10.18 -3.80 3.08
CA LEU A 110 -11.24 -4.65 2.53
C LEU A 110 -11.30 -6.05 3.15
N GLU A 111 -10.47 -6.34 4.15
CA GLU A 111 -10.39 -7.65 4.80
C GLU A 111 -10.86 -7.59 6.28
N PRO A 112 -12.10 -8.02 6.57
CA PRO A 112 -12.66 -8.00 7.93
C PRO A 112 -11.79 -8.72 8.95
N GLY A 113 -11.54 -8.07 10.09
CA GLY A 113 -10.67 -8.55 11.16
C GLY A 113 -9.17 -8.47 10.87
N TYR A 114 -8.75 -8.27 9.61
CA TYR A 114 -7.35 -8.24 9.21
C TYR A 114 -6.82 -6.83 8.92
N ASN A 115 -7.54 -6.03 8.15
CA ASN A 115 -7.17 -4.64 7.86
C ASN A 115 -8.34 -3.65 7.83
N ASP A 116 -9.53 -4.07 8.28
CA ASP A 116 -10.74 -3.25 8.35
C ASP A 116 -10.62 -1.94 9.18
N ASN A 117 -9.59 -1.79 10.01
CA ASN A 117 -9.31 -0.52 10.70
C ASN A 117 -8.41 0.44 9.93
N VAL A 118 -7.98 0.14 8.70
CA VAL A 118 -7.10 1.03 7.89
C VAL A 118 -7.63 2.48 7.84
N ARG A 119 -8.93 2.65 7.60
CA ARG A 119 -9.59 3.96 7.56
C ARG A 119 -9.53 4.67 8.91
N SER A 120 -9.97 4.00 9.98
CA SER A 120 -10.05 4.59 11.32
C SER A 120 -8.67 4.88 11.92
N ARG A 121 -7.64 4.19 11.43
CA ARG A 121 -6.22 4.41 11.76
C ARG A 121 -5.57 5.55 10.99
N ALA A 122 -6.33 6.22 10.11
CA ALA A 122 -5.84 7.30 9.27
C ALA A 122 -4.61 6.90 8.42
N ILE A 123 -4.57 5.66 7.94
CA ILE A 123 -3.56 5.22 6.96
C ILE A 123 -3.92 5.83 5.61
N VAL A 124 -2.98 6.58 5.04
CA VAL A 124 -3.14 7.34 3.79
C VAL A 124 -1.90 7.20 2.92
N VAL A 125 -2.05 7.40 1.61
CA VAL A 125 -0.94 7.57 0.67
C VAL A 125 -0.70 9.05 0.46
N HIS A 126 0.54 9.51 0.61
CA HIS A 126 0.92 10.89 0.36
C HIS A 126 2.35 10.93 -0.22
N PRO A 127 2.72 11.99 -0.97
CA PRO A 127 4.09 12.15 -1.43
C PRO A 127 5.02 12.41 -0.23
N TRP A 128 6.28 12.08 -0.42
CA TRP A 128 7.34 12.58 0.44
C TRP A 128 7.90 13.85 -0.21
N ASP A 129 8.10 14.91 0.57
CA ASP A 129 8.67 16.17 0.07
C ASP A 129 10.07 16.01 -0.55
N GLY A 130 10.79 14.95 -0.19
CA GLY A 130 12.06 14.54 -0.80
C GLY A 130 11.96 13.68 -2.06
N SER A 131 10.77 13.26 -2.52
CA SER A 131 10.64 12.44 -3.73
C SER A 131 10.82 13.29 -4.99
N THR A 132 11.79 12.93 -5.84
CA THR A 132 12.09 13.61 -7.12
C THR A 132 11.56 12.88 -8.36
N ASP A 133 10.77 11.83 -8.14
CA ASP A 133 10.34 10.84 -9.14
C ASP A 133 8.90 11.09 -9.61
#